data_AF-A0A6P0M930-F1
#
_entry.id   AF-A0A6P0M930-F1
#
_cell.length_a   1.000
_cell.length_b   1.000
_cell.length_c   1.000
_cell.angle_alpha   90.00
_cell.angle_beta   90.00
_cell.angle_gamma   90.00
#
_symmetry.space_group_name_H-M   'P 1'
#
loop_
_entity.id
_entity.type
_entity.pdbx_description
1 polymer ?
#
loop_
_entity_poly.entity_id
_entity_poly.type
_entity_poly.pdbx_seq_one_letter_code
_entity_poly.pdbx_strand_id
1 'polypeptide(L)' 'MNKSVCTTEAASLLGISSRRLRQLLNDGRVRGAYKS' A
#
# COMPACT_ATOMS: atom_id res chain seq x y z
N MET A 1 14.97 11.55 1.24
CA MET A 1 14.51 10.56 0.22
C MET A 1 13.11 10.09 0.56
N ASN A 2 12.07 10.63 -0.09
CA ASN A 2 10.71 10.09 0.01
C ASN A 2 10.59 8.89 -0.93
N LYS A 3 10.95 7.70 -0.44
CA LYS A 3 10.72 6.43 -1.17
C LYS A 3 9.21 6.18 -1.20
N SER A 4 8.58 6.47 -2.34
CA SER A 4 7.23 5.99 -2.62
C SER A 4 7.33 4.52 -3.03
N VAL A 5 6.64 3.65 -2.29
CA VAL A 5 6.68 2.20 -2.52
C VAL A 5 5.51 1.83 -3.42
N CYS A 6 5.74 1.00 -4.44
CA CYS A 6 4.64 0.50 -5.27
C CYS A 6 3.64 -0.27 -4.39
N THR A 7 2.34 -0.15 -4.69
CA THR A 7 1.26 -0.80 -3.95
C THR A 7 1.48 -2.32 -3.83
N THR A 8 2.09 -2.93 -4.85
CA THR A 8 2.44 -4.34 -4.90
C THR A 8 3.61 -4.70 -3.98
N GLU A 9 4.69 -3.90 -3.97
CA GLU A 9 5.82 -4.12 -3.05
C GLU A 9 5.39 -3.93 -1.60
N ALA A 10 4.58 -2.91 -1.33
CA ALA A 10 4.04 -2.68 0.00
C ALA A 10 3.14 -3.85 0.46
N ALA A 11 2.37 -4.43 -0.46
CA ALA A 11 1.52 -5.59 -0.16
C ALA A 11 2.38 -6.82 0.19
N SER A 12 3.43 -7.09 -0.59
CA SER A 12 4.38 -8.17 -0.31
C SER A 12 5.10 -7.97 1.02
N LEU A 13 5.56 -6.76 1.34
CA LEU A 13 6.22 -6.45 2.60
C LEU A 13 5.30 -6.61 3.81
N LEU A 14 4.02 -6.29 3.66
CA LEU A 14 3.01 -6.45 4.69
C LEU A 14 2.44 -7.88 4.76
N GLY A 15 2.85 -8.78 3.85
CA GLY A 15 2.32 -10.14 3.75
C GLY A 15 0.82 -10.18 3.41
N ILE A 16 0.28 -9.13 2.79
CA ILE A 16 -1.13 -9.03 2.41
C ILE A 16 -1.28 -9.01 0.89
N SER A 17 -2.48 -9.32 0.40
CA SER A 17 -2.76 -9.16 -1.01
C SER A 17 -2.84 -7.67 -1.39
N SER A 18 -2.45 -7.33 -2.62
CA SER A 18 -2.57 -5.96 -3.15
C SER A 18 -4.01 -5.45 -3.19
N ARG A 19 -4.99 -6.37 -3.20
CA ARG A 19 -6.42 -6.06 -3.06
C ARG A 19 -6.75 -5.59 -1.65
N ARG A 20 -6.23 -6.30 -0.63
CA ARG A 20 -6.40 -5.92 0.78
C ARG A 20 -5.72 -4.60 1.08
N LEU A 21 -4.53 -4.36 0.52
CA LEU A 21 -3.84 -3.08 0.66
C LEU A 21 -4.66 -1.94 0.03
N ARG A 22 -5.20 -2.12 -1.17
CA ARG A 22 -6.10 -1.14 -1.80
C ARG A 22 -7.35 -0.86 -0.98
N GLN A 23 -7.95 -1.87 -0.36
CA GLN A 23 -9.07 -1.68 0.56
C GLN A 23 -8.67 -0.82 1.76
N LEU A 24 -7.51 -1.09 2.37
CA LEU A 24 -7.03 -0.32 3.52
C LEU A 24 -6.68 1.14 3.18
N LEU A 25 -6.20 1.39 1.96
CA LEU A 25 -6.01 2.73 1.42
C LEU A 25 -7.34 3.43 1.19
N ASN A 26 -8.32 2.74 0.59
CA ASN A 26 -9.63 3.29 0.29
C ASN A 26 -10.47 3.55 1.55
N ASP A 27 -10.30 2.71 2.57
CA ASP A 27 -10.92 2.84 3.89
C ASP A 27 -10.26 3.95 4.74
N GLY A 28 -9.20 4.60 4.21
CA GLY A 28 -8.48 5.69 4.89
C GLY A 28 -7.69 5.24 6.12
N ARG A 29 -7.71 3.94 6.48
CA ARG A 29 -6.96 3.36 7.59
C ARG A 29 -5.46 3.40 7.38
N VAL A 30 -5.01 3.41 6.12
CA VAL A 30 -3.60 3.56 5.76
C VAL A 30 -3.45 4.77 4.85
N ARG A 31 -2.66 5.75 5.29
CA ARG A 31 -2.22 6.88 4.46
C ARG A 31 -0.73 6.69 4.22
N GLY A 32 -0.36 6.30 3.01
CA GLY A 32 1.05 6.17 2.65
C GLY A 32 1.29 6.66 1.23
N ALA A 33 2.55 7.04 0.98
CA ALA A 33 3.04 7.52 -0.31
C ALA A 33 3.15 6.36 -1.32
N TYR A 34 2.07 5.62 -1.53
CA TYR A 34 2.03 4.53 -2.49
C TYR A 34 1.71 5.10 -3.87
N LYS A 35 2.57 4.83 -4.84
CA LYS A 35 2.24 5.11 -6.24
C LYS A 35 1.27 4.05 -6.73
N SER A 36 0.27 4.49 -7.51
CA SER A 36 -0.72 3.62 -8.15
C SER A 36 -0.11 2.76 -9.25
#